data_AF-A0AAV0GW39-F1
#
_entry.id   AF-A0AAV0GW39-F1
#
_cell.length_a   1.000
_cell.length_b   1.000
_cell.length_c   1.000
_cell.angle_alpha   90.00
_cell.angle_beta   90.00
_cell.angle_gamma   90.00
#
_symmetry.space_group_name_H-M   'P 1'
#
loop_
_entity.id
_entity.type
_entity.pdbx_description
1 polymer ?
#
loop_
_entity_poly.entity_id
_entity_poly.type
_entity_poly.pdbx_seq_one_letter_code
_entity_poly.pdbx_strand_id
1 'polypeptide(L)'
;MLIKTVKSGREFKGHSEWDVTFTNRCSCPVKTIVLSCQGFRSAKPISSSLLNVNGDRCLLYSGIQLKAGGSLSFSYAWDSAFHFTPLYILPMGC
;
A
#
# COMPACT_ATOMS: atom_id res chain seq x y z
N MET A 1 8.21 7.01 -5.39
CA MET A 1 6.83 6.58 -5.07
C MET A 1 6.08 7.74 -4.47
N LEU A 2 4.80 7.91 -4.77
CA LEU A 2 3.90 8.80 -4.03
C LEU A 2 2.87 7.95 -3.29
N ILE A 3 2.67 8.22 -2.00
CA ILE A 3 1.70 7.51 -1.15
C ILE A 3 0.71 8.56 -0.67
N LYS A 4 -0.57 8.36 -0.95
CA LYS A 4 -1.65 9.23 -0.50
C LYS A 4 -2.62 8.41 0.32
N THR A 5 -2.87 8.84 1.54
CA THR A 5 -3.85 8.22 2.44
C THR A 5 -4.97 9.22 2.68
N VAL A 6 -6.22 8.80 2.46
CA VAL A 6 -7.41 9.62 2.68
C VAL A 6 -8.44 8.83 3.49
N LYS A 7 -9.19 9.52 4.34
CA LYS A 7 -10.30 8.89 5.06
C LYS A 7 -11.44 8.65 4.06
N SER A 8 -11.92 7.42 3.96
CA SER A 8 -13.02 7.05 3.06
C SER A 8 -14.37 7.62 3.52
N GLY A 9 -14.47 7.98 4.80
CA GLY A 9 -15.72 8.36 5.47
C GLY A 9 -16.59 7.17 5.88
N ARG A 10 -16.17 5.96 5.50
CA ARG A 10 -16.79 4.69 5.90
C ARG A 10 -16.17 4.17 7.19
N GLU A 11 -16.90 3.31 7.87
CA GLU A 11 -16.45 2.64 9.09
C GLU A 11 -16.61 1.14 8.91
N PHE A 12 -15.66 0.37 9.43
CA PHE A 12 -15.67 -1.08 9.40
C PHE A 12 -15.42 -1.61 10.80
N LYS A 13 -16.40 -2.31 11.36
CA LYS A 13 -16.36 -2.86 12.73
C LYS A 13 -15.95 -1.83 13.81
N GLY A 14 -16.43 -0.59 13.68
CA GLY A 14 -16.12 0.49 14.63
C GLY A 14 -14.79 1.21 14.38
N HIS A 15 -14.02 0.82 13.37
CA HIS A 15 -12.81 1.55 12.95
C HIS A 15 -13.06 2.37 11.69
N SER A 16 -12.38 3.50 11.56
CA SER A 16 -12.45 4.31 10.33
C SER A 16 -11.79 3.57 9.15
N GLU A 17 -12.42 3.65 7.98
CA GLU A 17 -11.87 3.16 6.72
C GLU A 17 -10.99 4.23 6.05
N TRP A 18 -9.81 3.82 5.62
CA TRP A 18 -8.80 4.65 5.00
C TRP A 18 -8.44 4.07 3.63
N ASP A 19 -8.51 4.90 2.60
CA ASP A 19 -8.05 4.56 1.25
C ASP A 19 -6.61 5.02 1.07
N VAL A 20 -5.73 4.09 0.70
CA VAL A 20 -4.34 4.37 0.35
C VAL A 20 -4.14 4.17 -1.12
N THR A 21 -3.58 5.17 -1.78
CA THR A 21 -3.16 5.13 -3.18
C THR A 21 -1.65 5.24 -3.28
N PHE A 22 -1.04 4.27 -3.94
CA PHE A 22 0.37 4.21 -4.29
C PHE A 22 0.52 4.54 -5.76
N THR A 23 1.17 5.65 -6.08
CA THR A 23 1.41 6.07 -7.46
C THR A 23 2.88 5.91 -7.83
N ASN A 24 3.15 5.10 -8.84
CA ASN A 24 4.46 4.96 -9.43
C ASN A 24 4.81 6.20 -10.24
N ARG A 25 5.52 7.14 -9.62
CA ARG A 25 6.08 8.32 -10.30
C ARG A 25 7.45 8.06 -10.95
N CYS A 26 7.95 6.82 -10.92
CA CYS A 26 9.17 6.46 -11.63
C CYS A 26 8.85 6.27 -13.12
N SER A 27 9.82 6.56 -13.99
CA SER A 27 9.69 6.36 -15.43
C SER A 27 9.68 4.88 -15.84
N CYS A 28 10.15 3.99 -14.97
CA CYS A 28 10.17 2.54 -15.21
C CYS A 28 8.97 1.86 -14.51
N PRO A 29 8.48 0.74 -15.07
CA PRO A 29 7.59 -0.14 -14.33
C PRO A 29 8.29 -0.71 -13.09
N VAL A 30 7.59 -0.81 -11.97
CA VAL A 30 8.12 -1.39 -10.73
C VAL A 30 7.43 -2.72 -10.44
N LYS A 31 8.20 -3.75 -10.06
CA LYS A 31 7.62 -5.08 -9.76
C LYS A 31 7.23 -5.23 -8.31
N THR A 32 8.12 -4.76 -7.43
CA THR A 32 8.03 -5.01 -6.00
C THR A 32 8.34 -3.72 -5.28
N ILE A 33 7.43 -3.35 -4.38
CA ILE A 33 7.58 -2.18 -3.52
C ILE A 33 7.53 -2.71 -2.10
N VAL A 34 8.56 -2.43 -1.33
CA VAL A 34 8.60 -2.82 0.07
C VAL A 34 8.54 -1.59 0.93
N LEU A 35 7.60 -1.62 1.87
CA LEU A 35 7.26 -0.55 2.78
C LEU A 35 7.55 -0.99 4.20
N SER A 36 7.90 -0.04 5.06
CA SER A 36 7.85 -0.23 6.49
C SER A 36 6.39 -0.19 6.93
N CYS A 37 5.97 -1.21 7.66
CA CYS A 37 4.65 -1.29 8.25
C CYS A 37 4.70 -1.88 9.66
N GLN A 38 5.77 -1.55 10.38
CA GLN A 38 5.92 -1.89 11.79
C GLN A 38 4.69 -1.43 12.59
N GLY A 39 4.04 -2.38 13.27
CA GLY A 39 2.84 -2.12 14.06
C GLY A 39 1.56 -1.89 13.23
N PHE A 40 1.61 -2.00 11.91
CA PHE A 40 0.42 -1.96 11.07
C PHE A 40 -0.43 -3.20 11.33
N ARG A 41 -1.71 -2.99 11.63
CA ARG A 41 -2.73 -4.03 11.49
C ARG A 41 -3.95 -3.41 10.82
N SER A 42 -4.89 -4.23 10.41
CA SER A 42 -6.18 -3.75 9.93
C SER A 42 -7.28 -4.64 10.44
N ALA A 43 -8.39 -4.02 10.86
CA ALA A 43 -9.60 -4.77 11.19
C ALA A 43 -10.27 -5.37 9.93
N LYS A 44 -10.01 -4.76 8.76
CA LYS A 44 -10.52 -5.23 7.47
C LYS A 44 -9.50 -6.17 6.82
N PRO A 45 -9.91 -7.35 6.34
CA PRO A 45 -9.00 -8.22 5.60
C PRO A 45 -8.57 -7.53 4.30
N ILE A 46 -7.25 -7.41 4.12
CA ILE A 46 -6.65 -6.90 2.88
C ILE A 46 -6.19 -8.13 2.09
N SER A 47 -6.48 -8.15 0.79
CA SER A 47 -6.03 -9.23 -0.08
C SER A 47 -4.50 -9.32 -0.08
N SER A 48 -3.96 -10.51 0.19
CA SER A 48 -2.52 -10.79 0.17
C SER A 48 -1.87 -10.54 -1.20
N SER A 49 -2.67 -10.58 -2.27
CA SER A 49 -2.26 -10.20 -3.63
C SER A 49 -1.96 -8.71 -3.79
N LEU A 50 -2.46 -7.85 -2.90
CA LEU A 50 -2.25 -6.39 -2.90
C LEU A 50 -1.20 -5.98 -1.87
N LEU A 51 -1.35 -6.44 -0.63
CA LEU A 51 -0.46 -6.11 0.48
C LEU A 51 -0.17 -7.38 1.27
N ASN A 52 1.09 -7.78 1.30
CA ASN A 52 1.57 -8.88 2.13
C ASN A 52 2.36 -8.33 3.31
N VAL A 53 1.81 -8.47 4.51
CA VAL A 53 2.43 -8.02 5.76
C VAL A 53 3.35 -9.14 6.27
N ASN A 54 4.65 -8.90 6.29
CA ASN A 54 5.66 -9.84 6.78
C ASN A 54 6.42 -9.24 7.96
N GLY A 55 5.83 -9.34 9.15
CA GLY A 55 6.36 -8.70 10.37
C GLY A 55 6.34 -7.17 10.23
N ASP A 56 7.51 -6.55 10.30
CA ASP A 56 7.68 -5.09 10.20
C ASP A 56 7.70 -4.56 8.75
N ARG A 57 7.72 -5.45 7.75
CA ARG A 57 7.83 -5.10 6.34
C ARG A 57 6.57 -5.51 5.58
N CYS A 58 6.05 -4.60 4.78
CA CYS A 58 4.93 -4.86 3.89
C CYS A 58 5.40 -4.89 2.45
N LEU A 59 5.14 -5.99 1.76
CA LEU A 59 5.34 -6.09 0.33
C LEU A 59 4.04 -5.70 -0.37
N LEU A 60 4.10 -4.60 -1.11
CA LEU A 60 3.04 -4.23 -2.05
C LEU A 60 3.25 -5.07 -3.32
N TYR A 61 2.28 -5.91 -3.63
CA TYR A 61 2.30 -6.75 -4.82
C TYR A 61 1.15 -6.33 -5.74
N SER A 62 1.38 -6.31 -7.04
CA SER A 62 0.34 -6.00 -8.03
C SER A 62 0.04 -7.20 -8.93
N GLY A 63 0.53 -8.40 -8.59
CA GLY A 63 0.41 -9.61 -9.42
C GLY A 63 1.33 -9.62 -10.64
N ILE A 64 1.46 -8.47 -11.30
CA ILE A 64 2.06 -8.32 -12.62
C ILE A 64 3.18 -7.29 -12.52
N GLN A 65 2.90 -5.98 -12.58
CA GLN A 65 3.87 -4.88 -12.51
C GLN A 65 3.06 -3.58 -12.30
N LEU A 66 3.58 -2.61 -11.55
CA LEU A 66 3.00 -1.27 -11.51
C LEU A 66 3.70 -0.40 -12.57
N LYS A 67 3.01 -0.15 -13.69
CA LYS A 67 3.55 0.64 -14.82
C LYS A 67 3.96 2.04 -14.38
N ALA A 68 4.82 2.69 -15.17
CA ALA A 68 5.13 4.11 -14.99
C ALA A 68 3.85 4.95 -15.04
N GLY A 69 3.65 5.83 -14.06
CA GLY A 69 2.40 6.59 -13.88
C GLY A 69 1.22 5.79 -13.33
N GLY A 70 1.35 4.46 -13.20
CA GLY A 70 0.31 3.59 -12.67
C GLY A 70 0.07 3.82 -11.18
N SER A 71 -1.17 3.60 -10.75
CA SER A 71 -1.56 3.66 -9.34
C SER A 71 -2.19 2.36 -8.86
N LEU A 72 -1.91 1.99 -7.62
CA LEU A 72 -2.55 0.90 -6.90
C LEU A 72 -3.27 1.48 -5.67
N SER A 73 -4.52 1.12 -5.46
CA SER A 73 -5.29 1.58 -4.30
C SER A 73 -5.80 0.39 -3.48
N PHE A 74 -5.77 0.51 -2.15
CA PHE A 74 -6.47 -0.42 -1.27
C PHE A 74 -7.05 0.34 -0.06
N SER A 75 -8.10 -0.24 0.53
CA SER A 75 -8.71 0.27 1.75
C SER A 75 -8.34 -0.60 2.95
N TYR A 76 -8.08 0.04 4.09
CA TYR A 76 -7.86 -0.63 5.38
C TYR A 76 -8.69 0.05 6.46
N ALA A 77 -9.08 -0.72 7.47
CA ALA A 77 -9.79 -0.20 8.63
C ALA A 77 -8.86 -0.09 9.85
N TRP A 78 -8.74 1.11 10.40
CA TRP A 78 -7.94 1.43 11.59
C TRP A 78 -8.45 2.70 12.29
N ASP A 79 -8.12 2.87 13.56
CA ASP A 79 -8.49 4.07 14.33
C ASP A 79 -7.86 5.36 13.80
N SER A 80 -6.67 5.27 13.22
CA SER A 80 -5.88 6.41 12.76
C SER A 80 -5.23 6.15 11.41
N ALA A 81 -4.87 7.22 10.71
CA ALA A 81 -4.11 7.09 9.47
C ALA A 81 -2.73 6.47 9.77
N PHE A 82 -2.43 5.36 9.11
CA PHE A 82 -1.12 4.73 9.16
C PHE A 82 -0.17 5.36 8.13
N HIS A 83 1.05 5.67 8.57
CA HIS A 83 2.08 6.23 7.71
C HIS A 83 2.93 5.12 7.11
N PHE A 84 2.73 4.84 5.82
CA PHE A 84 3.56 3.89 5.08
C PHE A 84 4.83 4.57 4.58
N THR A 85 5.99 4.04 4.97
CA THR A 85 7.28 4.57 4.50
C THR A 85 7.90 3.60 3.49
N PRO A 86 8.29 4.05 2.29
CA PRO A 86 8.99 3.17 1.35
C PRO A 86 10.39 2.83 1.85
N LEU A 87 10.71 1.53 1.89
CA LEU A 87 12.05 1.03 2.22
C LEU A 87 12.87 0.82 0.95
N TYR A 88 12.33 0.06 -0.01
CA TYR A 88 12.97 -0.16 -1.30
C TYR A 88 11.95 -0.41 -2.41
N ILE A 89 12.30 0.00 -3.61
CA ILE A 89 11.49 -0.14 -4.82
C ILE A 89 12.36 -0.83 -5.85
N LEU A 90 11.90 -1.95 -6.38
CA LEU A 90 12.59 -2.70 -7.43
C LEU A 90 12.00 -2.31 -8.79
N PRO A 91 12.65 -1.40 -9.54
CA PRO A 91 12.29 -1.18 -10.94
C PRO A 91 12.58 -2.45 -11.74
N MET A 92 11.68 -2.80 -12.64
CA MET A 92 12.04 -3.68 -13.75
C MET A 92 12.65 -2.78 -14.81
N GLY A 93 13.79 -3.21 -15.37
CA GLY A 93 14.63 -2.41 -16.26
C GLY A 93 13.86 -1.41 -17.13
N CYS A 94 14.31 -0.16 -17.04
CA CYS A 94 14.42 0.67 -18.23
C CYS A 94 15.71 0.25 -18.95
#